data_AF-A0A5B7K015-F1
#
_entry.id   AF-A0A5B7K015-F1
#
_cell.length_a   1.000
_cell.length_b   1.000
_cell.length_c   1.000
_cell.angle_alpha   90.00
_cell.angle_beta   90.00
_cell.angle_gamma   90.00
#
_symmetry.space_group_name_H-M   'P 1'
#
loop_
_entity.id
_entity.type
_entity.pdbx_description
1 polymer ?
#
loop_
_entity_poly.entity_id
_entity_poly.type
_entity_poly.pdbx_seq_one_letter_code
_entity_poly.pdbx_strand_id
1 'polypeptide(L)' 'MGSNPVHCIAFCKASVEEAKDIWRSADAVCFDVDSTVIQEEGLDELACYCGKGREVKEL' A
#
# COMPACT_ATOMS: atom_id res chain seq x y z
N MET A 1 -1.64 -21.96 -22.18
CA MET A 1 -1.50 -21.39 -20.82
C MET A 1 -1.11 -19.94 -21.03
N GLY A 2 -2.11 -19.08 -21.26
CA GLY A 2 -1.88 -17.67 -21.54
C GLY A 2 -1.60 -16.96 -20.23
N SER A 3 -0.44 -16.32 -20.13
CA SER A 3 -0.12 -15.44 -19.02
C SER A 3 -1.12 -14.28 -19.04
N ASN A 4 -2.01 -14.21 -18.05
CA ASN A 4 -2.80 -13.00 -17.84
C ASN A 4 -1.80 -11.86 -17.54
N PRO A 5 -1.82 -10.75 -18.28
CA PRO A 5 -0.96 -9.63 -17.95
C PRO A 5 -1.38 -9.15 -16.56
N VAL A 6 -0.47 -9.24 -15.59
CA VAL A 6 -0.62 -8.56 -14.31
C VAL A 6 -0.77 -7.08 -14.62
N HIS A 7 -2.02 -6.60 -14.56
CA HIS A 7 -2.34 -5.21 -14.83
C HIS A 7 -1.88 -4.42 -13.60
N CYS A 8 -0.58 -4.10 -13.56
CA CYS A 8 -0.07 -3.12 -12.61
C CYS A 8 -0.61 -1.76 -13.05
N ILE A 9 -1.78 -1.38 -12.54
CA ILE A 9 -2.38 -0.07 -12.78
C ILE A 9 -1.61 0.94 -11.92
N ALA A 10 -0.45 1.37 -12.41
CA ALA A 10 0.28 2.49 -11.84
C ALA A 10 -0.51 3.77 -12.13
N PHE A 11 -1.13 4.34 -11.09
CA PHE A 11 -1.69 5.69 -11.02
C PHE A 11 -2.48 6.15 -12.25
N CYS A 12 -3.71 5.66 -12.40
CA CYS A 12 -4.68 6.23 -13.33
C CYS A 12 -5.93 6.66 -12.55
N LYS A 13 -6.41 7.89 -12.76
CA LYS A 13 -7.70 8.37 -12.24
C LYS A 13 -8.83 7.51 -12.83
N ALA A 14 -9.09 6.35 -12.23
CA ALA A 14 -10.24 5.55 -12.55
C ALA A 14 -11.50 6.29 -12.07
N SER A 15 -12.54 6.30 -12.90
CA SER A 15 -13.89 6.57 -12.43
C SER A 15 -14.29 5.56 -11.34
N VAL A 16 -15.30 5.89 -10.54
CA VAL A 16 -15.78 4.98 -9.49
C VAL A 16 -16.24 3.65 -10.10
N GLU A 17 -16.86 3.71 -11.28
CA GLU A 17 -17.31 2.54 -12.03
C GLU A 17 -16.12 1.68 -12.47
N GLU A 18 -15.11 2.27 -13.09
CA GLU A 18 -13.87 1.56 -13.49
C GLU A 18 -13.16 0.95 -12.27
N ALA A 19 -13.06 1.69 -11.16
CA ALA A 19 -12.45 1.19 -9.93
C ALA A 19 -13.20 -0.03 -9.37
N LYS A 20 -14.54 -0.03 -9.41
CA LYS A 20 -15.34 -1.18 -8.98
C LYS A 20 -15.15 -2.39 -9.88
N ASP A 21 -15.00 -2.19 -11.19
CA ASP A 21 -14.81 -3.29 -12.14
C ASP A 21 -13.41 -3.90 -12.01
N ILE A 22 -12.39 -3.08 -11.78
CA ILE A 22 -11.04 -3.55 -11.41
C ILE A 22 -11.12 -4.36 -10.11
N TRP A 23 -11.77 -3.83 -9.07
CA TRP A 23 -11.91 -4.52 -7.78
C TRP A 23 -12.58 -5.89 -7.90
N ARG A 24 -13.63 -6.00 -8.72
CA ARG A 24 -14.37 -7.26 -8.93
C ARG A 24 -13.59 -8.31 -9.73
N SER A 25 -12.66 -7.88 -10.58
CA SER A 25 -11.92 -8.77 -11.50
C SER A 25 -10.51 -9.12 -11.01
N ALA A 26 -10.05 -8.51 -9.92
CA ALA A 26 -8.73 -8.77 -9.38
C ALA A 26 -8.60 -10.20 -8.80
N ASP A 27 -7.56 -10.92 -9.24
CA ASP A 27 -7.19 -12.23 -8.67
C ASP A 27 -6.54 -12.10 -7.28
N ALA A 28 -5.95 -10.94 -6.99
CA ALA A 28 -5.30 -10.62 -5.72
C ALA A 28 -5.34 -9.11 -5.45
N VAL A 29 -5.31 -8.75 -4.16
CA VAL A 29 -5.24 -7.36 -3.69
C VAL A 29 -4.04 -7.23 -2.76
N CYS A 30 -3.15 -6.29 -3.07
CA CYS A 30 -2.01 -5.95 -2.23
C CYS A 30 -2.32 -4.66 -1.47
N PHE A 31 -2.22 -4.70 -0.15
CA PHE A 31 -2.32 -3.53 0.69
C PHE A 31 -0.93 -3.10 1.12
N ASP A 32 -0.67 -1.80 1.05
CA ASP A 32 0.39 -1.21 1.85
C ASP A 32 0.09 -1.43 3.34
N VAL A 33 1.11 -1.55 4.16
CA VAL A 33 0.93 -1.88 5.59
C VAL A 33 0.86 -0.60 6.41
N ASP A 34 1.93 0.19 6.36
CA ASP A 34 2.07 1.41 7.15
C ASP A 34 1.00 2.42 6.73
N SER A 35 0.29 3.00 7.70
CA SER A 35 -0.78 3.99 7.49
C SER A 35 -1.97 3.56 6.60
N THR A 36 -2.01 2.29 6.15
CA THR A 36 -3.09 1.74 5.33
C THR A 36 -3.81 0.59 6.04
N VAL A 37 -3.08 -0.46 6.44
CA VAL A 37 -3.64 -1.58 7.22
C VAL A 37 -3.59 -1.29 8.71
N ILE A 38 -2.48 -0.70 9.16
CA ILE A 38 -2.26 -0.27 10.55
C ILE A 38 -2.17 1.25 10.62
N GLN A 39 -2.44 1.83 11.79
CA GLN A 39 -2.38 3.29 11.98
C GLN A 39 -0.97 3.76 12.30
N GLU A 40 -0.18 2.87 12.90
CA GLU A 40 1.21 3.07 13.27
C GLU A 40 2.12 2.85 12.05
N GLU A 41 3.26 3.52 12.05
CA GLU A 41 4.31 3.29 11.07
C GLU A 41 5.36 2.36 11.68
N GLY A 42 5.65 1.23 11.03
CA GLY A 42 6.56 0.23 11.57
C GLY A 42 7.97 0.78 11.84
N LEU A 43 8.42 1.75 11.04
CA LEU A 43 9.69 2.44 11.25
C LEU A 43 9.70 3.33 12.49
N ASP A 44 8.62 4.07 12.75
CA ASP A 44 8.50 4.93 13.94
C ASP A 44 8.53 4.10 15.22
N GLU A 45 7.81 2.97 15.25
CA GLU A 45 7.80 2.06 16.39
C GLU A 45 9.18 1.42 16.62
N LEU A 46 9.88 1.02 15.55
CA LEU A 46 11.23 0.50 15.66
C LEU A 46 12.21 1.57 16.16
N ALA A 47 12.10 2.80 15.67
CA ALA A 47 12.92 3.91 16.11
C ALA A 47 12.66 4.26 17.58
N CYS A 48 11.40 4.25 18.02
CA CYS A 48 11.00 4.44 19.41
C CYS A 48 11.63 3.38 20.32
N TYR A 49 11.54 2.09 19.94
CA TYR A 49 12.18 1.00 20.64
C TYR A 49 13.70 1.18 20.77
N CYS A 50 14.35 1.67 19.71
CA CYS A 50 15.79 1.93 19.70
C CYS A 50 16.20 3.22 20.44
N GLY A 51 15.25 4.02 20.95
CA GLY A 51 15.51 5.32 21.54
C GLY A 51 15.97 6.38 20.52
N LYS A 52 15.64 6.19 19.24
CA LYS A 52 16.02 7.02 18.08
C LYS A 52 14.83 7.67 17.35
N GLY A 53 13.66 7.69 17.99
CA GLY A 53 12.43 8.19 17.37
C GLY A 53 12.50 9.65 16.90
N ARG A 54 13.26 10.53 17.59
CA ARG A 54 13.39 11.94 17.15
C ARG A 54 14.27 12.06 15.92
N GLU A 55 15.43 11.40 15.91
CA GLU A 55 16.37 11.47 14.80
C GLU A 55 15.78 10.90 13.50
N VAL A 56 14.97 9.84 13.60
CA VAL A 56 14.32 9.23 12.43
C VAL A 56 13.19 10.12 11.89
N LYS A 57 12.47 10.84 12.76
CA LYS A 57 11.34 11.72 12.38
C LYS A 57 11.76 13.08 11.81
N GLU A 58 13.00 13.50 12.06
CA GLU A 58 13.57 14.75 11.54
C GLU A 58 14.24 14.58 10.15
N LEU A 59 14.29 13.34 9.64
CA LEU A 59 14.78 12.98 8.30
C LEU A 59 13.64 12.86 7.29
#